data_AF-A0A0S3F266-F1
#
_entry.id   AF-A0A0S3F266-F1
#
_cell.length_a   1.000
_cell.length_b   1.000
_cell.length_c   1.000
_cell.angle_alpha   90.00
_cell.angle_beta   90.00
_cell.angle_gamma   90.00
#
_symmetry.space_group_name_H-M   'P 1'
#
loop_
_entity.id
_entity.type
_entity.pdbx_description
1 polymer ?
#
loop_
_entity_poly.entity_id
_entity_poly.type
_entity_poly.pdbx_seq_one_letter_code
_entity_poly.pdbx_strand_id
1 'polypeptide(L)' 'MKHYEPSWRKPAGMFMILALILLWAVLVGSLSGLIGQLPMIAQVPVYIFLGLIWIWVLPLKRLLAWMETGRWRRG' A
#
# COMPACT_ATOMS: atom_id res chain seq x y z
N MET A 1 12.86 1.37 -37.17
CA MET A 1 12.23 0.28 -36.39
C MET A 1 12.34 0.68 -34.92
N LYS A 2 11.22 0.83 -34.18
CA LYS A 2 11.28 1.21 -32.75
C LYS A 2 11.80 0.02 -31.96
N HIS A 3 13.02 0.10 -31.42
CA HIS A 3 13.56 -0.90 -30.51
C HIS A 3 12.75 -0.85 -29.21
N TYR A 4 12.07 -1.95 -28.87
CA TYR A 4 11.32 -2.09 -27.64
C TYR A 4 12.33 -2.33 -26.51
N GLU A 5 12.65 -1.30 -25.74
CA GLU A 5 13.46 -1.47 -24.54
C GLU A 5 12.60 -2.11 -23.43
N PRO A 6 12.99 -3.28 -22.89
CA PRO A 6 12.24 -3.92 -21.83
C PRO A 6 12.32 -3.09 -20.53
N SER A 7 11.21 -2.42 -20.16
CA SER A 7 11.14 -1.68 -18.89
C SER A 7 10.80 -2.62 -17.72
N TRP A 8 11.80 -3.04 -16.94
CA TRP A 8 11.61 -3.84 -15.71
C TRP A 8 10.81 -3.11 -14.60
N ARG A 9 10.62 -1.79 -14.75
CA ARG A 9 9.94 -0.92 -13.79
C ARG A 9 8.48 -1.29 -13.52
N LYS A 10 7.76 -1.76 -14.55
CA LYS A 10 6.35 -2.12 -14.46
C LYS A 10 6.12 -3.37 -13.58
N PRO A 11 6.77 -4.53 -13.84
CA PRO A 11 6.63 -5.70 -12.97
C PRO A 11 7.14 -5.43 -11.56
N ALA A 12 8.28 -4.74 -11.41
CA ALA A 12 8.82 -4.39 -10.09
C ALA A 12 7.85 -3.51 -9.26
N GLY A 13 7.19 -2.54 -9.89
CA GLY A 13 6.18 -1.72 -9.22
C GLY A 13 4.94 -2.51 -8.81
N MET A 14 4.50 -3.45 -9.65
CA MET A 14 3.40 -4.37 -9.31
C MET A 14 3.74 -5.21 -8.08
N PHE A 15 4.93 -5.79 -8.01
CA PHE A 15 5.39 -6.53 -6.83
C PHE A 15 5.49 -5.66 -5.58
N MET A 16 5.93 -4.41 -5.69
CA MET A 16 5.94 -3.47 -4.56
C MET A 16 4.52 -3.20 -4.04
N ILE A 17 3.54 -2.97 -4.92
CA ILE A 17 2.15 -2.77 -4.52
C ILE A 17 1.61 -4.02 -3.81
N LEU A 18 1.84 -5.21 -4.39
CA LEU A 18 1.42 -6.47 -3.81
C LEU A 18 2.07 -6.72 -2.44
N ALA A 19 3.37 -6.48 -2.30
CA ALA A 19 4.09 -6.63 -1.05
C ALA A 19 3.59 -5.65 0.02
N LEU A 20 3.26 -4.42 -0.36
CA LEU A 20 2.73 -3.41 0.56
C LEU A 20 1.32 -3.78 1.04
N ILE A 21 0.46 -4.23 0.12
CA ILE A 21 -0.89 -4.72 0.47
C ILE A 21 -0.79 -5.94 1.38
N LEU A 22 0.08 -6.89 1.05
CA LEU A 22 0.30 -8.09 1.86
C LEU A 22 0.80 -7.75 3.26
N LEU A 23 1.82 -6.89 3.36
CA LEU A 23 2.38 -6.44 4.62
C LEU A 23 1.29 -5.81 5.50
N TRP A 24 0.46 -4.96 4.91
CA TRP A 24 -0.63 -4.32 5.65
C TRP A 24 -1.71 -5.31 6.05
N ALA A 25 -2.13 -6.21 5.17
CA ALA A 25 -3.12 -7.24 5.49
C ALA A 25 -2.65 -8.14 6.65
N VAL A 26 -1.37 -8.51 6.67
CA VAL A 26 -0.76 -9.28 7.76
C VAL A 26 -0.75 -8.46 9.05
N LEU A 27 -0.37 -7.19 8.99
CA LEU A 27 -0.31 -6.29 10.16
C LEU A 27 -1.71 -6.10 10.76
N VAL A 28 -2.71 -5.79 9.93
CA VAL A 28 -4.11 -5.66 10.37
C VAL A 28 -4.67 -6.99 10.88
N GLY A 29 -4.43 -8.09 10.16
CA GLY A 29 -4.91 -9.42 10.54
C GLY A 29 -4.33 -9.90 11.87
N SER A 30 -3.03 -9.67 12.10
CA SER A 30 -2.37 -10.02 13.37
C SER A 30 -2.88 -9.20 14.55
N LEU A 31 -3.21 -7.92 14.34
CA LEU A 31 -3.80 -7.07 15.37
C LEU A 31 -5.30 -7.34 15.60
N SER A 32 -6.01 -7.86 14.60
CA SER A 32 -7.46 -8.13 14.66
C SER A 32 -7.86 -9.01 15.85
N GLY A 33 -7.05 -10.02 16.19
CA GLY A 33 -7.30 -10.88 17.36
C GLY A 33 -7.24 -10.13 18.70
N LEU A 34 -6.42 -9.09 18.82
CA LEU A 34 -6.36 -8.23 20.00
C LEU A 34 -7.51 -7.22 20.00
N ILE A 35 -7.84 -6.67 18.83
CA ILE A 35 -8.92 -5.68 18.67
C ILE A 35 -10.28 -6.33 18.93
N GLY A 36 -10.48 -7.59 18.53
CA GLY A 36 -11.71 -8.34 18.74
C GLY A 36 -12.04 -8.60 20.21
N GLN A 37 -11.06 -8.50 21.12
CA GLN A 37 -11.28 -8.61 22.57
C GLN A 37 -11.75 -7.29 23.19
N LEU A 38 -11.62 -6.18 22.48
CA LEU A 38 -12.06 -4.87 22.95
C LEU A 38 -13.58 -4.69 22.77
N PRO A 39 -14.23 -3.88 23.62
CA PRO A 39 -15.64 -3.49 23.44
C PRO A 39 -15.87 -2.81 22.09
N MET A 40 -17.05 -3.00 21.49
CA MET A 40 -17.43 -2.43 20.18
C MET A 40 -17.06 -0.95 20.02
N ILE A 41 -17.28 -0.14 21.06
CA ILE A 41 -16.99 1.30 21.07
C ILE A 41 -15.50 1.60 20.90
N ALA A 42 -14.62 0.75 21.44
CA ALA A 42 -13.17 0.90 21.30
C ALA A 42 -12.65 0.36 19.96
N GLN A 43 -13.36 -0.59 19.33
CA GLN A 43 -13.00 -1.08 18.00
C GLN A 43 -13.15 -0.01 16.92
N VAL A 44 -14.21 0.80 16.99
CA VAL A 44 -14.50 1.88 16.02
C VAL A 44 -13.31 2.83 15.81
N PRO A 45 -12.77 3.51 16.85
CA PRO A 45 -11.63 4.41 16.67
C PRO A 45 -10.39 3.65 16.19
N VAL A 46 -10.14 2.42 16.65
CA VAL A 46 -8.99 1.62 16.19
C VAL A 46 -9.05 1.38 14.68
N TYR A 47 -10.19 0.95 14.14
CA TYR A 47 -10.35 0.76 12.69
C TYR A 47 -10.27 2.07 11.90
N ILE A 48 -10.74 3.18 12.46
CA ILE A 48 -10.57 4.51 11.85
C ILE A 48 -9.09 4.87 11.76
N PHE A 49 -8.32 4.68 12.83
CA PHE A 49 -6.87 4.94 12.82
C PHE A 49 -6.14 4.03 11.83
N LEU A 50 -6.50 2.74 11.79
CA LEU A 50 -5.97 1.79 10.82
C LEU A 50 -6.24 2.27 9.38
N GLY A 51 -7.48 2.67 9.08
CA GLY A 51 -7.85 3.21 7.77
C GLY A 51 -7.11 4.51 7.42
N LEU A 52 -6.92 5.41 8.38
CA LEU A 52 -6.13 6.64 8.21
C LEU A 52 -4.68 6.33 7.90
N ILE A 53 -4.05 5.43 8.66
CA ILE A 53 -2.66 5.00 8.41
C ILE A 53 -2.55 4.36 7.04
N TRP A 54 -3.48 3.47 6.66
CA TRP A 54 -3.50 2.85 5.33
C TRP A 54 -3.53 3.88 4.20
N ILE A 55 -4.45 4.85 4.28
CA ILE A 55 -4.61 5.91 3.27
C ILE A 55 -3.38 6.81 3.21
N TRP A 56 -2.78 7.14 4.34
CA TRP A 56 -1.61 8.02 4.42
C TRP A 56 -0.31 7.34 4.01
N VAL A 57 -0.14 6.07 4.36
CA VAL A 57 1.09 5.30 4.13
C VAL A 57 1.15 4.72 2.73
N LEU A 58 0.03 4.35 2.11
CA LEU A 58 0.01 3.92 0.70
C LEU A 58 0.30 5.10 -0.22
N PRO A 59 1.52 5.24 -0.75
CA PRO A 59 1.82 6.29 -1.68
C PRO A 59 1.45 5.79 -3.09
N LEU A 60 0.25 5.22 -3.24
CA LEU A 60 -0.21 4.57 -4.48
C LEU A 60 -0.03 5.50 -5.67
N LYS A 61 -0.37 6.78 -5.50
CA LYS A 61 -0.16 7.81 -6.53
C LYS A 61 1.31 8.00 -6.90
N ARG A 62 2.24 7.92 -5.95
CA ARG A 62 3.68 8.05 -6.21
C ARG A 62 4.26 6.77 -6.83
N LEU A 63 3.83 5.61 -6.35
CA LEU A 63 4.22 4.31 -6.88
C LEU A 63 3.75 4.13 -8.32
N LEU A 64 2.49 4.49 -8.61
CA LEU A 64 1.94 4.50 -9.97
C LEU A 64 2.67 5.51 -10.87
N ALA A 65 2.91 6.74 -10.38
CA ALA A 65 3.68 7.73 -11.13
C ALA A 65 5.11 7.25 -11.44
N TRP A 66 5.75 6.55 -10.51
CA TRP A 66 7.06 5.94 -10.71
C TRP A 66 7.02 4.77 -11.71
N MET A 67 5.97 3.95 -11.68
CA MET A 67 5.76 2.86 -12.65
C MET A 67 5.61 3.39 -14.08
N GLU A 68 4.89 4.50 -14.25
CA GLU A 68 4.62 5.10 -15.57
C GLU A 68 5.78 5.94 -16.09
N THR A 69 6.42 6.75 -15.24
CA THR A 69 7.39 7.77 -15.68
C THR A 69 8.82 7.54 -15.19
N GLY A 70 9.03 6.59 -14.29
CA GLY A 70 10.32 6.32 -13.66
C GLY A 70 10.81 7.40 -12.69
N ARG A 71 10.01 8.46 -12.46
CA ARG A 71 10.32 9.60 -11.59
C ARG A 71 9.41 9.59 -10.37
N TRP A 72 9.98 9.83 -9.19
CA TRP A 72 9.25 9.86 -7.91
C TRP A 72 8.52 11.18 -7.63
N ARG A 73 8.89 12.27 -8.32
CA ARG A 73 8.20 13.56 -8.33
C ARG A 73 8.11 14.06 -9.77
N ARG A 74 6.94 14.54 -10.18
CA ARG A 74 6.85 15.48 -11.31
C ARG A 74 7.41 16.81 -10.79
N GLY A 75 8.67 17.10 -11.15
CA GLY A 75 9.11 18.47 -11.31
C GLY A 75 8.57 19.00 -12.62
#